data_AF-A0A968NLU0-F1
#
_entry.id   AF-A0A968NLU0-F1
#
_cell.length_a   1.000
_cell.length_b   1.000
_cell.length_c   1.000
_cell.angle_alpha   90.00
_cell.angle_beta   90.00
_cell.angle_gamma   90.00
#
_symmetry.space_group_name_H-M   'P 1'
#
loop_
_entity.id
_entity.type
_entity.pdbx_description
1 polymer ?
#
loop_
_entity_poly.entity_id
_entity_poly.type
_entity_poly.pdbx_seq_one_letter_code
_entity_poly.pdbx_strand_id
1 'polypeptide(L)'
;MKATIDIPDDLYRRVKAKTALKGRSVRDVTIELFQKWVDEEQEEPSQTSTNWLDDLLKHAIPANTPGPTAREILEQDRNRLEPGHDHGGCQRLDVRF
;
A
#
# COMPACT_ATOMS: atom_id res chain seq x y z
N MET A 1 1.77 -12.82 -38.78
CA MET A 1 2.90 -13.77 -38.67
C MET A 1 2.55 -14.83 -37.63
N LYS A 2 3.00 -16.09 -37.76
CA LYS A 2 2.74 -17.15 -36.76
C LYS A 2 4.06 -17.56 -36.10
N ALA A 3 4.06 -17.63 -34.77
CA ALA A 3 5.17 -18.14 -33.98
C ALA A 3 4.72 -19.42 -33.27
N THR A 4 5.60 -20.41 -33.21
CA THR A 4 5.36 -21.66 -32.48
C THR A 4 6.20 -21.61 -31.21
N ILE A 5 5.53 -21.62 -30.06
CA ILE A 5 6.17 -21.65 -28.74
C ILE A 5 5.89 -23.00 -28.10
N ASP A 6 6.92 -23.62 -27.53
CA ASP A 6 6.76 -24.85 -26.76
C ASP A 6 6.37 -24.47 -25.33
N ILE A 7 5.26 -25.02 -24.84
CA ILE A 7 4.73 -24.75 -23.51
C ILE A 7 4.61 -26.08 -22.76
N PRO A 8 5.13 -26.19 -21.53
CA PRO A 8 4.96 -27.38 -20.71
C PRO A 8 3.48 -27.76 -20.57
N ASP A 9 3.16 -29.06 -20.69
CA ASP A 9 1.77 -29.56 -20.69
C ASP A 9 0.98 -29.12 -19.44
N ASP A 10 1.61 -29.12 -18.27
CA ASP A 10 0.98 -28.66 -17.02
C ASP A 10 0.48 -27.22 -17.13
N LEU A 11 1.32 -26.34 -17.66
CA LEU A 11 1.00 -24.92 -17.82
C LEU A 11 -0.10 -24.74 -18.87
N TYR A 12 -0.02 -25.47 -19.99
CA TYR A 12 -1.06 -25.46 -21.01
C TYR A 12 -2.43 -25.92 -20.46
N ARG A 13 -2.46 -27.00 -19.66
CA ARG A 13 -3.71 -27.49 -19.03
C ARG A 13 -4.35 -26.44 -18.12
N ARG A 14 -3.54 -25.80 -17.28
CA ARG A 14 -4.01 -24.76 -16.35
C ARG A 14 -4.55 -23.55 -17.09
N VAL A 15 -3.85 -23.10 -18.14
CA VAL A 15 -4.30 -21.98 -18.98
C VAL A 15 -5.60 -22.34 -19.69
N LYS A 16 -5.68 -23.53 -20.29
CA LYS A 16 -6.89 -24.02 -20.98
C LYS A 16 -8.11 -24.07 -20.06
N ALA A 17 -7.93 -24.56 -18.83
CA ALA A 17 -9.01 -24.55 -17.84
C ALA A 17 -9.46 -23.11 -17.50
N LYS A 18 -8.50 -22.21 -17.26
CA LYS A 18 -8.78 -20.80 -16.94
C LYS A 18 -9.45 -20.05 -18.11
N THR A 19 -9.08 -20.33 -19.35
CA THR A 19 -9.68 -19.70 -20.53
C THR A 19 -11.08 -20.25 -20.82
N ALA A 20 -11.30 -21.55 -20.60
CA ALA A 20 -12.62 -22.17 -20.73
C ALA A 20 -13.62 -21.57 -19.73
N LEU A 21 -13.20 -21.35 -18.48
CA LEU A 21 -14.03 -20.69 -17.46
C LEU A 21 -14.38 -19.23 -17.83
N LYS A 22 -13.48 -18.55 -18.54
CA LYS A 22 -13.69 -17.17 -19.00
C LYS A 22 -14.39 -17.07 -20.37
N GLY A 23 -14.69 -18.20 -21.02
CA GLY A 23 -15.27 -18.22 -22.38
C GLY A 23 -14.36 -17.61 -23.45
N ARG A 24 -13.04 -17.54 -23.22
CA ARG A 24 -12.07 -16.96 -24.16
C ARG A 24 -11.19 -18.05 -24.77
N SER A 25 -10.62 -17.75 -25.94
CA SER A 25 -9.62 -18.64 -26.56
C SER A 25 -8.26 -18.49 -25.86
N VAL A 26 -7.47 -19.57 -25.84
CA VAL A 26 -6.10 -19.54 -25.31
C VAL A 26 -5.27 -18.48 -26.05
N ARG A 27 -5.43 -18.39 -27.38
CA ARG A 27 -4.71 -17.42 -28.22
C ARG A 27 -4.99 -15.97 -27.81
N ASP A 28 -6.25 -15.63 -27.56
CA ASP A 28 -6.67 -14.29 -27.15
C ASP A 28 -6.01 -13.88 -25.82
N VAL A 29 -6.08 -14.78 -24.83
CA VAL A 29 -5.44 -14.57 -23.52
C VAL A 29 -3.92 -14.48 -23.63
N THR A 30 -3.30 -15.28 -24.48
CA THR A 30 -1.85 -15.23 -24.73
C THR A 30 -1.43 -13.91 -25.37
N ILE A 31 -2.21 -13.37 -26.31
CA ILE A 31 -1.92 -12.06 -26.92
C ILE A 31 -2.04 -10.96 -25.87
N GLU A 32 -3.09 -10.95 -25.05
CA GLU A 32 -3.28 -9.96 -23.98
C GLU A 32 -2.13 -10.01 -22.96
N LEU A 33 -1.68 -11.21 -22.58
CA LEU A 33 -0.53 -11.40 -21.69
C LEU A 33 0.77 -10.88 -22.30
N PHE A 34 1.04 -11.19 -23.56
CA PHE A 34 2.24 -10.67 -24.24
C PHE A 34 2.19 -9.16 -24.42
N GLN A 35 1.03 -8.59 -24.72
CA GLN A 35 0.85 -7.13 -24.81
C GLN A 35 1.13 -6.46 -23.48
N LYS A 36 0.53 -6.96 -22.40
CA LYS A 36 0.80 -6.46 -21.04
C LYS A 36 2.25 -6.60 -20.65
N TRP A 37 2.88 -7.73 -20.95
CA TRP A 37 4.28 -7.95 -20.61
C TRP A 37 5.22 -6.99 -21.34
N VAL A 38 4.95 -6.68 -22.62
CA VAL A 38 5.71 -5.68 -23.39
C VAL A 38 5.44 -4.25 -22.87
N ASP A 39 4.22 -3.97 -22.42
CA ASP A 39 3.81 -2.68 -21.87
C ASP A 39 4.39 -2.45 -20.44
N GLU A 40 4.42 -3.51 -19.61
CA GLU A 40 4.99 -3.52 -18.25
C GLU A 40 6.51 -3.28 -18.25
N GLU A 41 7.23 -3.60 -19.33
CA GLU A 41 8.65 -3.25 -19.45
C GLU A 41 8.89 -1.71 -19.54
N GLN A 42 7.82 -0.92 -19.76
CA GLN A 42 7.85 0.55 -19.61
C GLN A 42 7.34 1.05 -18.25
N GLU A 43 6.74 0.19 -17.41
CA GLU A 43 6.44 0.52 -16.01
C GLU A 43 7.67 0.21 -15.12
N GLU A 44 8.79 0.87 -15.42
CA GLU A 44 9.75 1.24 -14.38
C GLU A 44 8.93 1.88 -13.24
N PRO A 45 9.09 1.44 -11.97
CA PRO A 45 8.24 1.88 -10.89
C PRO A 45 8.18 3.39 -10.91
N SER A 46 6.99 3.92 -11.18
CA SER A 46 6.73 5.34 -11.40
C SER A 46 7.63 6.16 -10.46
N GLN A 47 8.57 6.92 -11.01
CA GLN A 47 9.64 7.59 -10.25
C GLN A 47 9.09 8.47 -9.11
N THR A 48 7.79 8.81 -9.16
CA THR A 48 7.01 9.38 -8.07
C THR A 48 7.14 8.63 -6.75
N SER A 49 7.15 7.29 -6.74
CA SER A 49 7.22 6.47 -5.51
C SER A 49 8.61 6.48 -4.87
N THR A 50 9.67 6.70 -5.63
CA THR A 50 11.05 6.80 -5.11
C THR A 50 11.43 8.22 -4.74
N ASN A 51 10.88 9.22 -5.43
CA ASN A 51 11.27 10.63 -5.21
C ASN A 51 10.89 11.16 -3.82
N TRP A 52 9.74 10.75 -3.25
CA TRP A 52 9.35 11.19 -1.90
C TRP A 52 10.15 10.49 -0.79
N LEU A 53 10.60 9.25 -1.01
CA LEU A 53 11.46 8.52 -0.07
C LEU A 53 12.86 9.12 -0.02
N ASP A 54 13.40 9.49 -1.18
CA ASP A 54 14.69 10.18 -1.28
C ASP A 54 14.64 11.57 -0.62
N ASP A 55 13.55 12.31 -0.85
CA ASP A 55 13.30 13.60 -0.19
C ASP A 55 13.15 13.46 1.34
N LEU A 56 12.42 12.45 1.81
CA LEU A 56 12.29 12.14 3.23
C LEU A 56 13.64 11.77 3.86
N LEU A 57 14.45 10.97 3.17
CA LEU A 57 15.75 10.51 3.69
C LEU A 57 16.75 11.68 3.81
N LYS A 58 16.68 12.69 2.93
CA LYS A 58 17.48 13.91 3.05
C LYS A 58 17.23 14.69 4.35
N HIS A 59 16.02 14.57 4.90
CA HIS A 59 15.62 15.26 6.13
C HIS A 59 15.69 14.37 7.39
N ALA A 60 16.11 13.10 7.24
CA ALA A 60 16.19 12.17 8.36
C ALA A 60 17.31 12.57 9.34
N ILE A 61 16.98 12.60 10.63
CA ILE A 61 17.94 12.88 11.71
C ILE A 61 18.69 11.57 12.02
N PRO A 62 20.04 11.59 12.15
CA PRO A 62 20.79 10.37 12.43
C PRO A 62 20.50 9.83 13.84
N ALA A 63 20.46 8.50 13.98
CA ALA A 63 20.02 7.80 15.19
C ALA A 63 20.82 8.11 16.48
N ASN A 64 21.98 8.78 16.37
CA ASN A 64 22.83 9.14 17.49
C ASN A 64 22.68 10.61 17.95
N THR A 65 21.68 11.34 17.44
CA THR A 65 21.40 12.68 17.96
C THR A 65 20.74 12.61 19.33
N PRO A 66 21.21 13.43 20.30
CA PRO A 66 20.48 13.63 21.55
C PRO A 66 19.09 14.17 21.23
N GLY A 67 18.06 13.41 21.59
CA GLY A 67 16.66 13.73 21.30
C GLY A 67 15.73 13.06 22.31
N PRO A 68 14.44 13.42 22.30
CA PRO A 68 13.47 12.81 23.20
C PRO A 68 13.44 11.30 22.95
N THR A 69 13.44 10.53 24.02
CA THR A 69 13.29 9.08 23.89
C THR A 69 11.92 8.76 23.29
N ALA A 70 11.80 7.58 22.68
CA ALA A 70 10.51 7.13 22.14
C ALA A 70 9.36 7.21 23.15
N ARG A 71 9.65 7.07 24.46
CA ARG A 71 8.66 7.21 25.54
C ARG A 71 8.18 8.65 25.72
N GLU A 72 9.09 9.62 25.72
CA GLU A 72 8.75 11.04 25.86
C GLU A 72 7.92 11.54 24.67
N ILE A 73 8.21 11.05 23.46
CA ILE A 73 7.43 11.36 22.26
C ILE A 73 5.98 10.85 22.39
N LEU A 74 5.80 9.60 22.82
CA LEU A 74 4.47 9.03 23.03
C LEU A 74 3.69 9.75 24.15
N GLU A 75 4.39 10.15 25.21
CA GLU A 75 3.78 10.88 26.33
C GLU A 75 3.34 12.29 25.93
N GLN A 76 4.15 12.99 25.14
CA GLN A 76 3.80 14.30 24.59
C GLN A 76 2.61 14.21 23.63
N ASP A 77 2.55 13.19 22.78
CA ASP A 77 1.42 12.99 21.85
C ASP A 77 0.14 12.62 22.60
N ARG A 78 0.22 11.77 23.63
CA ARG A 78 -0.90 11.47 24.54
C ARG A 78 -1.43 12.74 25.21
N ASN A 79 -0.55 13.57 25.75
CA ASN A 79 -0.94 14.85 26.38
C ASN A 79 -1.57 15.84 25.38
N ARG A 80 -1.23 15.75 24.09
CA ARG A 80 -1.82 16.54 23.01
C ARG A 80 -3.21 16.04 22.61
N LEU A 81 -3.41 14.73 22.57
CA LEU A 81 -4.67 14.09 22.15
C LEU A 81 -5.71 14.04 23.27
N GLU A 82 -5.27 13.95 24.51
CA GLU A 82 -6.12 13.99 25.70
C GLU A 82 -5.79 15.22 26.56
N PRO A 83 -6.02 16.46 26.06
CA PRO A 83 -5.82 17.64 26.89
C PRO A 83 -6.85 17.57 28.02
N GLY A 84 -6.39 17.28 29.23
CA GLY A 84 -7.14 17.19 30.49
C GLY A 84 -8.65 17.13 30.34
N HIS A 85 -9.23 15.94 30.50
CA HIS A 85 -10.64 15.79 30.89
C HIS A 85 -10.80 16.42 32.29
N ASP A 86 -10.83 17.76 32.32
CA ASP A 86 -11.18 18.55 33.48
C ASP A 86 -12.64 18.22 33.75
N HIS A 87 -12.87 17.52 34.86
CA HIS A 87 -14.20 17.18 35.35
C HIS A 87 -14.98 18.47 35.58
N GLY A 88 -15.68 18.93 34.53
CA GLY A 88 -16.67 19.99 34.60
C GLY A 88 -17.62 19.69 35.75
N GLY A 89 -17.61 20.59 36.73
CA GLY A 89 -18.29 20.43 38.00
C GLY A 89 -19.75 20.01 37.86
N CYS A 90 -20.18 19.10 38.74
CA CYS A 90 -21.57 18.87 39.05
C CYS A 90 -22.25 20.20 39.41
N GLN A 91 -22.90 20.85 38.44
CA GLN A 91 -23.95 21.81 38.75
C GLN A 91 -25.18 21.03 39.18
N ARG A 92 -25.29 20.88 40.50
CA ARG A 92 -26.47 20.43 41.20
C ARG A 92 -27.61 21.39 40.88
N LEU A 93 -28.53 20.96 40.01
CA LEU A 93 -29.81 21.62 39.76
C LEU A 93 -30.67 21.48 41.02
N ASP A 94 -30.72 22.53 41.83
CA ASP A 94 -31.65 22.67 42.94
C ASP A 94 -33.02 23.07 42.34
N VAL A 95 -33.90 22.08 42.16
CA VAL A 95 -35.31 22.29 41.78
C VAL A 95 -36.09 22.63 43.04
N ARG A 96 -36.41 23.91 43.25
CA ARG A 96 -37.43 24.32 44.21
C ARG A 96 -38.82 24.10 43.61
N PHE A 97 -39.66 23.38 44.36
CA PHE A 97 -41.11 23.25 44.16
C PHE A 97 -41.84 24.56 44.44
#